data_AF-A5ZMA9-F1
#
_entry.id   AF-A5ZMA9-F1
#
_cell.length_a   1.000
_cell.length_b   1.000
_cell.length_c   1.000
_cell.angle_alpha   90.00
_cell.angle_beta   90.00
_cell.angle_gamma   90.00
#
_symmetry.space_group_name_H-M   'P 1'
#
loop_
_entity.id
_entity.type
_entity.pdbx_description
1 polymer ?
#
loop_
_entity_poly.entity_id
_entity_poly.type
_entity_poly.pdbx_seq_one_letter_code
_entity_poly.pdbx_strand_id
1 'polypeptide(L)'
;MFDPYSVLGVSRDASDDEIKKAYRKLSRKYHPDANINNPNKAQAEEKFKEVQQAYEQIMKEREYGSSGNYNSYGGFGGFGTQGQNTYQDEEAVRRQAAANYINSRHYKEAMNVLSSLQQRNGQWYYLSAMANMGLGNNVNALNDARSAVNMEPDNMQYRMLLQRLEGGGTWYQEQQNPFGGMPSDGSDYCMKLCLANLACNLCCPGGMFCC
;
A
#
# COMPACT_ATOMS: atom_id res chain seq x y z
N MET A 1 20.38 20.13 31.58
CA MET A 1 19.95 18.73 31.71
C MET A 1 18.43 18.75 31.73
N PHE A 2 17.78 18.33 30.65
CA PHE A 2 16.33 18.37 30.50
C PHE A 2 15.75 17.17 31.27
N ASP A 3 14.93 17.43 32.28
CA ASP A 3 14.28 16.37 33.07
C ASP A 3 12.80 16.28 32.68
N PRO A 4 12.38 15.23 31.95
CA PRO A 4 11.02 15.12 31.43
C PRO A 4 9.97 15.00 32.56
N TYR A 5 10.33 14.45 33.73
CA TYR A 5 9.42 14.36 34.87
C TYR A 5 9.15 15.74 35.48
N SER A 6 10.18 16.60 35.48
CA SER A 6 10.06 17.99 35.94
C SER A 6 9.18 18.83 35.01
N VAL A 7 9.21 18.57 33.69
CA VAL A 7 8.36 19.28 32.69
C VAL A 7 6.87 18.95 32.89
N LEU A 8 6.56 17.70 33.21
CA LEU A 8 5.20 17.26 33.52
C LEU A 8 4.76 17.59 34.96
N GLY A 9 5.71 18.00 35.82
CA GLY A 9 5.46 18.31 37.22
C GLY A 9 5.10 17.07 38.05
N VAL A 10 5.69 15.93 37.71
CA VAL A 10 5.43 14.62 38.33
C VAL A 10 6.72 14.07 38.94
N SER A 11 6.59 13.21 39.95
CA SER A 11 7.75 12.49 40.51
C SER A 11 8.30 11.49 39.49
N ARG A 12 9.58 11.13 39.60
CA ARG A 12 10.18 10.03 38.83
C ARG A 12 9.56 8.68 39.15
N ASP A 13 9.01 8.54 40.36
CA ASP A 13 8.30 7.35 40.82
C ASP A 13 6.79 7.40 40.50
N ALA A 14 6.33 8.41 39.76
CA ALA A 14 4.91 8.53 39.42
C ALA A 14 4.45 7.35 38.56
N SER A 15 3.22 6.90 38.82
CA SER A 15 2.57 5.85 38.03
C SER A 15 2.23 6.31 36.61
N ASP A 16 2.01 5.35 35.71
CA ASP A 16 1.58 5.62 34.33
C ASP A 16 0.30 6.46 34.27
N ASP A 17 -0.63 6.21 35.19
CA ASP A 17 -1.89 6.92 35.27
C ASP A 17 -1.71 8.36 35.74
N GLU A 18 -0.80 8.62 36.68
CA GLU A 18 -0.44 9.97 37.12
C GLU A 18 0.22 10.77 36.01
N ILE A 19 1.11 10.13 35.25
CA ILE A 19 1.82 10.74 34.12
C ILE A 19 0.84 11.07 32.99
N LYS A 20 -0.07 10.14 32.65
CA LYS A 20 -1.16 10.40 31.68
C LYS A 20 -2.10 11.51 32.14
N LYS A 21 -2.42 11.56 33.44
CA LYS A 21 -3.30 12.58 34.02
C LYS A 21 -2.65 13.97 34.00
N ALA A 22 -1.36 14.05 34.32
CA ALA A 22 -0.57 15.29 34.23
C ALA A 22 -0.47 15.77 32.77
N TYR A 23 -0.15 14.87 31.84
CA TYR A 23 -0.12 15.16 30.41
C TYR A 23 -1.46 15.71 29.90
N ARG A 24 -2.59 15.04 30.19
CA ARG A 24 -3.92 15.50 29.79
C ARG A 24 -4.26 16.89 30.34
N LYS A 25 -3.86 17.18 31.58
CA LYS A 25 -4.09 18.49 32.23
C LYS A 25 -3.27 19.61 31.57
N LEU A 26 -2.00 19.35 31.28
CA LEU A 26 -1.10 20.31 30.65
C LEU A 26 -1.43 20.52 29.16
N SER A 27 -1.74 19.44 28.45
CA SER A 27 -2.18 19.45 27.06
C SER A 27 -3.44 20.29 26.88
N ARG A 28 -4.45 20.12 27.73
CA ARG A 28 -5.66 20.98 27.70
C ARG A 28 -5.39 22.45 28.04
N LYS A 29 -4.39 22.73 28.87
CA LYS A 29 -4.02 24.09 29.28
C LYS A 29 -3.29 24.85 28.17
N TYR A 30 -2.41 24.16 27.44
CA TYR A 30 -1.60 24.73 26.37
C TYR A 30 -2.15 24.43 24.96
N HIS A 31 -3.34 23.84 24.86
CA HIS A 31 -3.94 23.51 23.58
C HIS A 31 -4.11 24.77 22.71
N PRO A 32 -3.78 24.72 21.41
CA PRO A 32 -3.90 25.87 20.52
C PRO A 32 -5.34 26.36 20.38
N ASP A 33 -6.32 25.46 20.51
CA ASP A 33 -7.77 25.78 20.44
C ASP A 33 -8.28 26.59 21.64
N ALA A 34 -7.72 26.37 22.84
CA ALA A 34 -8.09 27.12 24.05
C ALA A 34 -7.38 28.49 24.13
N ASN A 35 -6.34 28.71 23.32
CA ASN A 35 -5.50 29.91 23.34
C ASN A 35 -5.57 30.71 22.02
N ILE A 36 -6.64 30.57 21.24
CA ILE A 36 -6.84 31.25 19.95
C ILE A 36 -6.77 32.78 20.09
N ASN A 37 -7.19 33.36 21.22
CA ASN A 37 -7.22 34.81 21.46
C ASN A 37 -6.12 35.32 22.42
N ASN A 38 -5.06 34.53 22.67
CA ASN A 38 -3.99 34.91 23.60
C ASN A 38 -2.76 35.46 22.86
N PRO A 39 -2.21 36.62 23.24
CA PRO A 39 -0.99 37.18 22.64
C PRO A 39 0.25 36.32 22.85
N ASN A 40 0.20 35.34 23.76
CA ASN A 40 1.29 34.43 24.10
C ASN A 40 1.19 33.06 23.40
N LYS A 41 0.53 32.99 22.22
CA LYS A 41 0.35 31.73 21.45
C LYS A 41 1.68 31.00 21.18
N ALA A 42 2.74 31.73 20.84
CA ALA A 42 4.06 31.15 20.60
C ALA A 42 4.63 30.44 21.83
N GLN A 43 4.48 31.03 23.02
CA GLN A 43 4.93 30.43 24.29
C GLN A 43 4.07 29.24 24.70
N ALA A 44 2.77 29.27 24.42
CA ALA A 44 1.88 28.14 24.68
C ALA A 44 2.21 26.95 23.77
N GLU A 45 2.52 27.20 22.50
CA GLU A 45 2.92 26.17 21.55
C GLU A 45 4.28 25.55 21.92
N GLU A 46 5.25 26.36 22.34
CA GLU A 46 6.55 25.89 22.82
C GLU A 46 6.40 24.99 24.06
N LYS A 47 5.63 25.44 25.05
CA LYS A 47 5.32 24.62 26.24
C LYS A 47 4.53 23.36 25.91
N PHE A 48 3.65 23.40 24.92
CA PHE A 48 2.92 22.22 24.47
C PHE A 48 3.87 21.18 23.87
N LYS A 49 4.83 21.63 23.04
CA LYS A 49 5.87 20.77 22.46
C LYS A 49 6.76 20.16 23.55
N GLU A 50 7.20 20.95 24.53
CA GLU A 50 7.99 20.45 25.66
C GLU A 50 7.24 19.38 26.47
N VAL A 51 5.96 19.62 26.78
CA VAL A 51 5.10 18.67 27.51
C VAL A 51 4.91 17.36 26.73
N GLN A 52 4.76 17.45 25.41
CA GLN A 52 4.62 16.28 24.56
C GLN A 52 5.92 15.46 24.50
N GLN A 53 7.06 16.12 24.27
CA GLN A 53 8.38 15.48 24.24
C GLN A 53 8.70 14.79 25.57
N ALA A 54 8.40 15.45 26.69
CA ALA A 54 8.59 14.88 28.02
C ALA A 54 7.77 13.61 28.25
N TYR A 55 6.50 13.59 27.85
CA TYR A 55 5.64 12.41 27.98
C TYR A 55 6.15 11.24 27.12
N GLU A 56 6.49 11.50 25.85
CA GLU A 56 7.01 10.49 24.93
C GLU A 56 8.32 9.88 25.46
N GLN A 57 9.22 10.71 25.98
CA GLN A 57 10.48 10.25 26.56
C GLN A 57 10.25 9.34 27.76
N ILE A 58 9.37 9.70 28.69
CA ILE A 58 9.07 8.87 29.88
C ILE A 58 8.43 7.54 29.49
N MET A 59 7.49 7.55 28.55
CA MET A 59 6.84 6.31 28.09
C MET A 59 7.86 5.38 27.42
N LYS A 60 8.77 5.93 26.61
CA LYS A 60 9.86 5.18 25.99
C LYS A 60 10.83 4.62 27.04
N GLU A 61 11.26 5.43 28.01
CA GLU A 61 12.15 4.98 29.09
C GLU A 61 11.56 3.82 29.89
N ARG A 62 10.24 3.85 30.16
CA ARG A 62 9.54 2.76 30.87
C ARG A 62 9.27 1.54 30.00
N GLU A 63 9.04 1.72 28.70
CA GLU A 63 8.91 0.62 27.74
C GLU A 63 10.23 -0.16 27.60
N TYR A 64 11.37 0.53 27.52
CA TYR A 64 12.69 -0.11 27.45
C TYR A 64 13.15 -0.68 28.79
N GLY A 65 12.71 -0.12 29.92
CA GLY A 65 13.01 -0.63 31.27
C GLY A 65 12.18 -1.85 31.69
N SER A 66 11.03 -2.09 31.05
CA SER A 66 10.08 -3.15 31.38
C SER A 66 9.99 -4.19 30.26
N SER A 67 11.10 -4.90 30.01
CA SER A 67 11.05 -6.14 29.22
C SER A 67 10.32 -7.22 30.02
N GLY A 68 9.00 -7.28 29.87
CA GLY A 68 8.19 -8.35 30.41
C GLY A 68 6.77 -7.93 30.76
N ASN A 69 5.85 -8.20 29.83
CA ASN A 69 4.44 -8.48 30.13
C ASN A 69 3.51 -7.27 30.35
N TYR A 70 3.04 -6.67 29.25
CA TYR A 70 1.64 -6.27 29.16
C TYR A 70 1.10 -6.51 27.76
N ASN A 71 0.44 -7.66 27.60
CA ASN A 71 -0.40 -7.95 26.46
C ASN A 71 -1.74 -7.20 26.64
N SER A 72 -2.27 -6.63 25.56
CA SER A 72 -3.65 -6.15 25.40
C SER A 72 -4.01 -4.77 25.98
N TYR A 73 -4.04 -3.73 25.12
CA TYR A 73 -5.32 -3.06 24.77
C TYR A 73 -5.15 -2.07 23.60
N GLY A 74 -5.84 -2.33 22.50
CA GLY A 74 -6.36 -1.31 21.58
C GLY A 74 -5.34 -0.56 20.70
N GLY A 75 -5.43 -0.79 19.38
CA GLY A 75 -4.66 -0.05 18.40
C GLY A 75 -4.94 1.46 18.47
N PHE A 76 -3.88 2.21 18.78
CA PHE A 76 -3.72 3.61 18.45
C PHE A 76 -2.22 3.87 18.29
N GLY A 77 -1.62 3.25 17.27
CA GLY A 77 -0.22 3.44 16.93
C GLY A 77 -0.08 4.46 15.82
N GLY A 78 0.55 5.60 16.12
CA GLY A 78 1.14 6.47 15.11
C GLY A 78 0.62 7.91 15.07
N PHE A 79 0.73 8.66 16.17
CA PHE A 79 0.76 10.13 16.10
C PHE A 79 1.76 10.65 17.13
N GLY A 80 3.01 10.87 16.69
CA GLY A 80 4.04 11.53 17.50
C GLY A 80 5.46 11.06 17.20
N THR A 81 6.10 11.69 16.21
CA THR A 81 7.52 12.13 16.19
C THR A 81 7.95 12.32 14.73
N GLN A 82 8.21 13.58 14.32
CA GLN A 82 9.39 14.02 13.54
C GLN A 82 9.12 15.31 12.76
N GLY A 83 9.38 16.45 13.42
CA GLY A 83 9.29 17.80 12.86
C GLY A 83 10.39 18.18 11.85
N GLN A 84 10.92 17.23 11.08
CA GLN A 84 11.73 17.52 9.89
C GLN A 84 11.43 16.61 8.68
N ASN A 85 10.49 15.65 8.79
CA ASN A 85 10.10 14.73 7.71
C ASN A 85 8.57 14.55 7.56
N THR A 86 7.77 15.44 8.16
CA THR A 86 6.31 15.31 8.22
C THR A 86 5.64 15.11 6.85
N TYR A 87 6.16 15.70 5.78
CA TYR A 87 5.63 15.50 4.41
C TYR A 87 5.96 14.12 3.81
N GLN A 88 7.18 13.61 4.03
CA GLN A 88 7.57 12.28 3.56
C GLN A 88 6.83 11.18 4.35
N ASP A 89 6.58 11.43 5.63
CA ASP A 89 5.81 10.55 6.51
C ASP A 89 4.31 10.55 6.13
N GLU A 90 3.71 11.71 5.82
CA GLU A 90 2.32 11.76 5.34
C GLU A 90 2.12 11.02 4.00
N GLU A 91 3.03 11.19 3.04
CA GLU A 91 2.96 10.46 1.77
C GLU A 91 3.23 8.96 1.95
N ALA A 92 4.10 8.56 2.89
CA ALA A 92 4.28 7.16 3.26
C ALA A 92 3.00 6.56 3.85
N VAL A 93 2.31 7.27 4.74
CA VAL A 93 1.04 6.84 5.32
C VAL A 93 -0.05 6.70 4.24
N ARG A 94 -0.13 7.64 3.30
CA ARG A 94 -1.08 7.57 2.19
C ARG A 94 -0.78 6.40 1.23
N ARG A 95 0.49 6.08 0.97
CA ARG A 95 0.88 4.87 0.21
C ARG A 95 0.48 3.59 0.92
N GLN A 96 0.64 3.55 2.25
CA GLN A 96 0.16 2.43 3.06
C GLN A 96 -1.37 2.29 2.96
N ALA A 97 -2.11 3.40 2.94
CA ALA A 97 -3.55 3.37 2.72
C ALA A 97 -3.91 2.83 1.32
N ALA A 98 -3.17 3.23 0.27
CA ALA A 98 -3.33 2.67 -1.08
C ALA A 98 -3.12 1.14 -1.10
N ALA A 99 -2.13 0.63 -0.36
CA ALA A 99 -1.92 -0.82 -0.21
C ALA A 99 -3.13 -1.52 0.43
N ASN A 100 -3.75 -0.91 1.45
CA ASN A 100 -4.97 -1.45 2.07
C ASN A 100 -6.16 -1.48 1.09
N TYR A 101 -6.29 -0.46 0.24
CA TYR A 101 -7.30 -0.45 -0.83
C TYR A 101 -7.06 -1.57 -1.86
N ILE A 102 -5.81 -1.81 -2.26
CA ILE A 102 -5.45 -2.92 -3.15
C ILE A 102 -5.80 -4.27 -2.52
N ASN A 103 -5.48 -4.47 -1.24
CA ASN A 103 -5.81 -5.71 -0.51
C ASN A 103 -7.32 -5.95 -0.42
N SER A 104 -8.11 -4.89 -0.35
CA SER A 104 -9.58 -4.95 -0.37
C SER A 104 -10.17 -4.96 -1.78
N ARG A 105 -9.35 -5.05 -2.84
CA ARG A 105 -9.73 -5.03 -4.27
C ARG A 105 -10.38 -3.72 -4.75
N HIS A 106 -10.23 -2.64 -3.97
CA HIS A 106 -10.68 -1.29 -4.31
C HIS A 106 -9.60 -0.57 -5.13
N TYR A 107 -9.39 -1.04 -6.36
CA TYR A 107 -8.27 -0.57 -7.20
C TYR A 107 -8.44 0.88 -7.69
N LYS A 108 -9.68 1.34 -7.87
CA LYS A 108 -9.97 2.72 -8.31
C LYS A 108 -9.61 3.72 -7.21
N GLU A 109 -9.99 3.38 -5.99
CA GLU A 109 -9.74 4.16 -4.77
C GLU A 109 -8.24 4.19 -4.48
N ALA A 110 -7.55 3.04 -4.60
CA ALA A 110 -6.10 2.97 -4.52
C ALA A 110 -5.43 3.94 -5.52
N MET A 111 -5.90 3.96 -6.77
CA MET A 111 -5.34 4.87 -7.78
C MET A 111 -5.63 6.33 -7.51
N ASN A 112 -6.81 6.68 -7.00
CA ASN A 112 -7.12 8.05 -6.61
C ASN A 112 -6.14 8.53 -5.52
N VAL A 113 -5.87 7.68 -4.52
CA VAL A 113 -4.88 8.00 -3.48
C VAL A 113 -3.49 8.16 -4.09
N LEU A 114 -3.04 7.23 -4.92
CA LEU A 114 -1.71 7.29 -5.56
C LEU A 114 -1.55 8.51 -6.47
N SER A 115 -2.59 8.91 -7.19
CA SER A 115 -2.59 10.09 -8.06
C SER A 115 -2.42 11.41 -7.30
N SER A 116 -2.81 11.43 -6.01
CA SER A 116 -2.69 12.60 -5.15
C SER A 116 -1.26 12.81 -4.60
N LEU A 117 -0.38 11.82 -4.77
CA LEU A 117 0.98 11.86 -4.27
C LEU A 117 1.91 12.53 -5.27
N GLN A 118 2.81 13.37 -4.77
CA GLN A 118 3.77 14.09 -5.61
C GLN A 118 5.05 13.28 -5.81
N GLN A 119 5.50 12.58 -4.77
CA GLN A 119 6.72 11.76 -4.85
C GLN A 119 6.44 10.38 -5.45
N ARG A 120 7.05 10.10 -6.61
CA ARG A 120 7.01 8.80 -7.28
C ARG A 120 8.29 8.02 -6.99
N ASN A 121 8.27 7.21 -5.95
CA ASN A 121 9.34 6.29 -5.61
C ASN A 121 9.03 4.85 -6.07
N GLY A 122 10.00 3.94 -5.94
CA GLY A 122 9.85 2.54 -6.38
C GLY A 122 8.59 1.88 -5.82
N GLN A 123 8.29 2.12 -4.54
CA GLN A 123 7.08 1.62 -3.90
C GLN A 123 5.78 2.19 -4.50
N TRP A 124 5.76 3.47 -4.88
CA TRP A 124 4.62 4.09 -5.58
C TRP A 124 4.35 3.37 -6.91
N TYR A 125 5.40 3.11 -7.70
CA TYR A 125 5.28 2.40 -8.98
C TYR A 125 4.81 0.96 -8.79
N TYR A 126 5.29 0.27 -7.76
CA TYR A 126 4.82 -1.07 -7.43
C TYR A 126 3.32 -1.11 -7.09
N LEU A 127 2.86 -0.17 -6.25
CA LEU A 127 1.44 -0.05 -5.89
C LEU A 127 0.58 0.35 -7.11
N SER A 128 1.08 1.27 -7.93
CA SER A 128 0.46 1.69 -9.20
C SER A 128 0.30 0.52 -10.16
N ALA A 129 1.34 -0.30 -10.30
CA ALA A 129 1.32 -1.49 -11.15
C ALA A 129 0.25 -2.50 -10.71
N MET A 130 0.15 -2.77 -9.40
CA MET A 130 -0.86 -3.67 -8.86
C MET A 130 -2.28 -3.12 -9.02
N ALA A 131 -2.47 -1.82 -8.81
CA ALA A 131 -3.76 -1.18 -9.00
C ALA A 131 -4.17 -1.18 -10.49
N ASN A 132 -3.26 -0.82 -11.39
CA ASN A 132 -3.49 -0.89 -12.85
C ASN A 132 -3.79 -2.31 -13.32
N MET A 133 -3.11 -3.32 -12.77
CA MET A 133 -3.40 -4.73 -13.06
C MET A 133 -4.82 -5.12 -12.62
N GLY A 134 -5.25 -4.69 -11.43
CA GLY A 134 -6.62 -4.91 -10.95
C GLY A 134 -7.70 -4.17 -11.74
N LEU A 135 -7.34 -3.05 -12.38
CA LEU A 135 -8.22 -2.28 -13.27
C LEU A 135 -8.26 -2.81 -14.70
N GLY A 136 -7.39 -3.76 -15.07
CA GLY A 136 -7.26 -4.28 -16.43
C GLY A 136 -6.34 -3.46 -17.36
N ASN A 137 -5.66 -2.44 -16.82
CA ASN A 137 -4.71 -1.60 -17.57
C ASN A 137 -3.32 -2.25 -17.62
N ASN A 138 -3.22 -3.44 -18.23
CA ASN A 138 -2.01 -4.28 -18.18
C ASN A 138 -0.76 -3.60 -18.76
N VAL A 139 -0.92 -2.76 -19.78
CA VAL A 139 0.20 -2.02 -20.39
C VAL A 139 0.79 -1.02 -19.39
N ASN A 140 -0.07 -0.26 -18.70
CA ASN A 140 0.38 0.68 -17.66
C ASN A 140 0.98 -0.08 -16.48
N ALA A 141 0.38 -1.21 -16.09
CA ALA A 141 0.91 -2.05 -15.02
C ALA A 141 2.33 -2.57 -15.32
N LEU A 142 2.58 -2.99 -16.56
CA LEU A 142 3.90 -3.45 -16.98
C LEU A 142 4.94 -2.32 -16.96
N ASN A 143 4.58 -1.15 -17.48
CA ASN A 143 5.46 0.02 -17.48
C ASN A 143 5.81 0.46 -16.06
N ASP A 144 4.81 0.52 -15.18
CA ASP A 144 5.00 0.86 -13.77
C ASP A 144 5.90 -0.16 -13.07
N ALA A 145 5.69 -1.47 -13.30
CA ALA A 145 6.52 -2.52 -12.72
C ALA A 145 7.99 -2.42 -13.16
N ARG A 146 8.24 -2.10 -14.44
CA ARG A 146 9.60 -1.83 -14.94
C ARG A 146 10.24 -0.63 -14.24
N SER A 147 9.51 0.47 -14.12
CA SER A 147 9.97 1.65 -13.38
C SER A 147 10.30 1.33 -11.93
N ALA A 148 9.49 0.51 -11.26
CA ALA A 148 9.75 0.08 -9.88
C ALA A 148 11.08 -0.68 -9.74
N VAL A 149 11.33 -1.68 -10.61
CA VAL A 149 12.58 -2.46 -10.60
C VAL A 149 13.80 -1.59 -10.94
N ASN A 150 13.65 -0.65 -11.88
CA ASN A 150 14.73 0.26 -12.24
C ASN A 150 15.13 1.19 -11.09
N MET A 151 14.18 1.56 -10.22
CA MET A 151 14.44 2.38 -9.04
C MET A 151 15.07 1.58 -7.89
N GLU A 152 14.56 0.38 -7.64
CA GLU A 152 15.01 -0.49 -6.55
C GLU A 152 15.31 -1.91 -7.07
N PRO A 153 16.48 -2.12 -7.71
CA PRO A 153 16.81 -3.41 -8.32
C PRO A 153 17.01 -4.53 -7.30
N ASP A 154 17.39 -4.18 -6.07
CA ASP A 154 17.61 -5.13 -4.98
C ASP A 154 16.29 -5.73 -4.47
N ASN A 155 15.16 -5.05 -4.69
CA ASN A 155 13.87 -5.47 -4.16
C ASN A 155 13.33 -6.68 -4.93
N MET A 156 13.32 -7.84 -4.26
CA MET A 156 12.83 -9.10 -4.83
C MET A 156 11.34 -9.02 -5.23
N GLN A 157 10.53 -8.26 -4.50
CA GLN A 157 9.08 -8.17 -4.74
C GLN A 157 8.77 -7.52 -6.09
N TYR A 158 9.51 -6.49 -6.47
CA TYR A 158 9.27 -5.77 -7.72
C TYR A 158 9.67 -6.63 -8.92
N ARG A 159 10.79 -7.35 -8.81
CA ARG A 159 11.27 -8.29 -9.83
C ARG A 159 10.26 -9.41 -10.06
N MET A 160 9.71 -9.98 -8.97
CA MET A 160 8.68 -11.01 -9.07
C MET A 160 7.41 -10.49 -9.76
N LEU A 161 6.98 -9.26 -9.44
CA LEU A 161 5.82 -8.65 -10.10
C LEU A 161 6.08 -8.43 -11.59
N LEU A 162 7.26 -7.91 -11.95
CA LEU A 162 7.64 -7.70 -13.35
C LEU A 162 7.64 -9.02 -14.13
N GLN A 163 8.29 -10.06 -13.58
CA GLN A 163 8.33 -11.37 -14.22
C GLN A 163 6.93 -11.96 -14.41
N ARG A 164 6.02 -11.76 -13.45
CA ARG A 164 4.62 -12.18 -13.57
C ARG A 164 3.88 -11.44 -14.68
N LEU A 165 4.12 -10.13 -14.83
CA LEU A 165 3.47 -9.32 -15.87
C LEU A 165 4.04 -9.61 -17.25
N GLU A 166 5.35 -9.86 -17.36
CA GLU A 166 5.99 -10.25 -18.62
C GLU A 166 5.62 -11.67 -19.05
N GLY A 167 5.57 -12.61 -18.10
CA GLY A 167 5.16 -14.00 -18.36
C GLY A 167 3.64 -14.20 -18.50
N GLY A 168 2.84 -13.25 -18.02
CA GLY A 168 1.37 -13.28 -18.11
C GLY A 168 0.80 -12.63 -19.38
N GLY A 169 1.62 -11.96 -20.18
CA GLY A 169 1.19 -11.28 -21.42
C GLY A 169 0.56 -12.22 -22.45
N THR A 170 0.98 -13.49 -22.50
CA THR A 170 0.38 -14.52 -23.37
C THR A 170 -1.08 -14.80 -23.04
N TRP A 171 -1.45 -14.86 -21.76
CA TRP A 171 -2.83 -15.15 -21.36
C TRP A 171 -3.79 -13.95 -21.59
N TYR A 172 -3.29 -12.71 -21.47
CA TYR A 172 -4.09 -11.50 -21.72
C TYR A 172 -4.21 -11.12 -23.20
N GLN A 173 -3.19 -11.40 -24.00
CA GLN A 173 -3.24 -11.19 -25.46
C GLN A 173 -4.23 -12.15 -26.14
N GLU A 174 -4.44 -13.33 -25.56
CA GLU A 174 -5.42 -14.32 -26.01
C GLU A 174 -6.85 -14.01 -25.55
N GLN A 175 -7.03 -13.31 -24.42
CA GLN A 175 -8.35 -12.92 -23.92
C GLN A 175 -8.91 -11.62 -24.56
N GLN A 176 -8.08 -10.79 -25.20
CA GLN A 176 -8.52 -9.58 -25.91
C GLN A 176 -9.15 -9.85 -27.29
N ASN A 177 -9.11 -11.10 -27.77
CA ASN A 177 -9.80 -11.52 -28.99
C ASN A 177 -11.02 -12.40 -28.67
N PRO A 178 -12.18 -11.82 -28.26
CA PRO A 178 -13.42 -12.59 -28.20
C PRO A 178 -13.93 -12.99 -29.59
N PHE A 179 -13.42 -12.36 -30.66
CA PHE A 179 -13.66 -12.71 -32.05
C PHE A 179 -12.41 -12.39 -32.89
N GLY A 180 -11.67 -13.42 -33.31
CA GLY A 180 -10.70 -13.30 -34.41
C GLY A 180 -9.32 -13.85 -34.07
N GLY A 181 -9.02 -15.00 -34.65
CA GLY A 181 -7.69 -15.61 -34.64
C GLY A 181 -7.72 -17.00 -34.05
N MET A 182 -8.29 -17.96 -34.80
CA MET A 182 -7.92 -19.36 -34.59
C MET A 182 -6.38 -19.45 -34.67
N PRO A 183 -5.69 -20.08 -33.71
CA PRO A 183 -4.29 -20.41 -33.90
C PRO A 183 -4.23 -21.33 -35.11
N SER A 184 -3.67 -20.85 -36.23
CA SER A 184 -3.29 -21.70 -37.36
C SER A 184 -2.04 -22.50 -36.98
N ASP A 185 -2.14 -23.29 -35.91
CA ASP A 185 -1.15 -24.32 -35.67
C ASP A 185 -1.59 -25.53 -36.50
N GLY A 186 -0.82 -25.78 -37.57
CA GLY A 186 -1.17 -26.59 -38.74
C GLY A 186 -1.40 -28.08 -38.45
N SER A 187 -2.42 -28.41 -37.67
CA SER A 187 -2.90 -29.78 -37.44
C SER A 187 -4.42 -29.83 -37.36
N ASP A 188 -5.08 -29.22 -38.34
CA ASP A 188 -6.52 -29.30 -38.59
C ASP A 188 -6.96 -30.72 -38.99
N TYR A 189 -6.89 -31.67 -38.05
CA TYR A 189 -7.51 -32.98 -38.21
C TYR A 189 -9.03 -32.85 -38.32
N CYS A 190 -9.65 -31.90 -37.60
CA CYS A 190 -11.09 -31.64 -37.69
C CYS A 190 -11.49 -31.05 -39.04
N MET A 191 -10.77 -30.05 -39.55
CA MET A 191 -11.10 -29.46 -40.86
C MET A 191 -10.80 -30.43 -42.01
N LYS A 192 -9.74 -31.26 -41.90
CA LYS A 192 -9.50 -32.39 -42.82
C LYS A 192 -10.55 -33.50 -42.72
N LEU A 193 -11.04 -33.85 -41.54
CA LEU A 193 -12.12 -34.83 -41.35
C LEU A 193 -13.46 -34.30 -41.90
N CYS A 194 -13.77 -33.02 -41.69
CA CYS A 194 -14.97 -32.40 -42.24
C CYS A 194 -14.90 -32.30 -43.77
N LEU A 195 -13.76 -31.90 -44.33
CA LEU A 195 -13.56 -31.86 -45.78
C LEU A 195 -13.51 -33.26 -46.40
N ALA A 196 -12.94 -34.26 -45.72
CA ALA A 196 -12.96 -35.65 -46.17
C ALA A 196 -14.37 -36.25 -46.14
N ASN A 197 -15.17 -35.95 -45.11
CA ASN A 197 -16.56 -36.40 -45.03
C ASN A 197 -17.44 -35.71 -46.10
N LEU A 198 -17.20 -34.44 -46.38
CA LEU A 198 -17.88 -33.71 -47.45
C LEU A 198 -17.46 -34.21 -48.85
N ALA A 199 -16.17 -34.52 -49.05
CA ALA A 199 -15.65 -35.09 -50.29
C ALA A 199 -16.12 -36.54 -50.51
N CYS A 200 -16.22 -37.35 -49.45
CA CYS A 200 -16.76 -38.71 -49.54
C CYS A 200 -18.26 -38.72 -49.90
N ASN A 201 -19.05 -37.75 -49.42
CA ASN A 201 -20.46 -37.63 -49.78
C ASN A 201 -20.70 -37.08 -51.20
N LEU A 202 -19.75 -36.33 -51.75
CA LEU A 202 -19.82 -35.82 -53.14
C LEU A 202 -19.29 -36.82 -54.17
N CYS A 203 -18.39 -37.74 -53.78
CA CYS A 203 -17.80 -38.72 -54.71
C CYS A 203 -18.64 -39.99 -54.89
N CYS A 204 -19.56 -40.31 -53.96
CA CYS A 204 -20.45 -41.47 -54.08
C CYS A 204 -21.89 -41.13 -53.65
N PRO A 205 -22.80 -40.78 -54.59
CA PRO A 205 -24.21 -40.75 -54.29
C PRO A 205 -24.73 -42.20 -54.35
N GLY A 206 -24.58 -42.91 -53.24
CA GLY A 206 -25.25 -44.19 -53.02
C GLY A 206 -24.31 -45.37 -52.89
N GLY A 207 -24.33 -45.95 -51.68
CA GLY A 207 -24.22 -47.39 -51.48
C GLY A 207 -22.82 -47.98 -51.47
N MET A 208 -22.53 -48.62 -50.33
CA MET A 208 -21.80 -49.89 -50.24
C MET A 208 -20.27 -49.80 -50.17
N PHE A 209 -19.75 -50.06 -48.96
CA PHE A 209 -18.39 -50.50 -48.59
C PHE A 209 -17.20 -49.66 -49.07
N CYS A 210 -16.38 -49.19 -48.12
CA CYS A 210 -14.93 -49.39 -48.20
C CYS A 210 -14.34 -49.42 -46.79
N CYS A 211 -13.53 -50.46 -46.55
CA CYS A 211 -12.75 -50.74 -45.36
C CYS A 211 -11.68 -49.68 -45.06
#